data_AF-A0A6P0HWT5-F1
#
_entry.id   AF-A0A6P0HWT5-F1
#
_cell.length_a   1.000
_cell.length_b   1.000
_cell.length_c   1.000
_cell.angle_alpha   90.00
_cell.angle_beta   90.00
_cell.angle_gamma   90.00
#
_symmetry.space_group_name_H-M   'P 1'
#
loop_
_entity.id
_entity.type
_entity.pdbx_description
1 polymer ?
#
loop_
_entity_poly.entity_id
_entity_poly.type
_entity_poly.pdbx_seq_one_letter_code
_entity_poly.pdbx_strand_id
1 'polypeptide(L)' 'MLDINRVLKEDRLLRALTGLNRKTFDELLEAFSVQLDLEAIALFPKAPTPSQRGR' A
#
# COMPACT_ATOMS: atom_id res chain seq x y z
N MET A 1 17.20 -13.86 -9.30
CA MET A 1 16.48 -13.06 -8.29
C MET A 1 15.05 -12.90 -8.76
N LEU A 2 14.06 -13.00 -7.87
CA LEU A 2 12.66 -12.85 -8.25
C LEU A 2 12.41 -11.42 -8.73
N ASP A 3 11.94 -11.25 -9.96
CA ASP A 3 11.56 -9.94 -10.50
C ASP A 3 10.09 -9.67 -10.18
N ILE A 4 9.86 -8.88 -9.12
CA ILE A 4 8.53 -8.53 -8.63
C ILE A 4 7.75 -7.74 -9.69
N ASN A 5 8.41 -6.86 -10.45
CA ASN A 5 7.73 -6.07 -11.49
C ASN A 5 7.20 -6.98 -12.60
N ARG A 6 7.95 -8.02 -12.94
CA ARG A 6 7.51 -9.04 -13.89
C ARG A 6 6.34 -9.85 -13.34
N VAL A 7 6.41 -10.28 -12.08
CA VAL A 7 5.31 -11.00 -11.40
C VAL A 7 4.02 -10.19 -11.42
N LEU A 8 4.10 -8.90 -11.11
CA LEU A 8 2.93 -8.02 -11.07
C LEU A 8 2.34 -7.72 -12.45
N LYS A 9 3.00 -8.08 -13.55
CA LYS A 9 2.51 -7.90 -14.93
C LYS A 9 1.99 -9.20 -15.55
N GLU A 10 2.42 -10.35 -15.07
CA GLU A 10 2.04 -11.65 -15.60
C GLU A 10 1.06 -12.37 -14.64
N ASP A 11 -0.21 -12.52 -15.04
CA ASP A 11 -1.26 -13.13 -14.19
C ASP A 11 -0.87 -14.54 -13.70
N ARG A 12 -0.22 -15.35 -14.55
CA ARG A 12 0.28 -16.69 -14.15
C ARG A 12 1.30 -16.62 -13.02
N LEU A 13 2.23 -15.66 -13.07
CA LEU A 13 3.25 -15.51 -12.04
C LEU A 13 2.66 -14.93 -10.75
N LEU A 14 1.79 -13.92 -10.88
CA LEU A 14 1.04 -13.37 -9.77
C LEU A 14 0.27 -14.46 -9.02
N ARG A 15 -0.41 -15.33 -9.77
CA ARG A 15 -1.21 -16.42 -9.23
C ARG A 15 -0.37 -17.54 -8.64
N ALA A 16 0.81 -17.82 -9.21
CA ALA A 16 1.75 -18.78 -8.64
C ALA A 16 2.31 -18.31 -7.29
N LEU A 17 2.48 -17.00 -7.09
CA LEU A 17 3.07 -16.44 -5.88
C LEU A 17 2.06 -16.10 -4.80
N THR A 18 0.86 -15.67 -5.18
CA THR A 18 -0.18 -15.23 -4.23
C THR A 18 -1.30 -16.24 -4.08
N GLY A 19 -1.45 -17.18 -5.01
CA GLY A 19 -2.62 -18.06 -5.13
C GLY A 19 -3.88 -17.34 -5.66
N LEU A 20 -3.81 -16.03 -5.87
CA LEU A 20 -4.95 -15.20 -6.25
C LEU A 20 -4.97 -14.94 -7.75
N ASN A 21 -6.18 -14.82 -8.30
CA ASN A 21 -6.31 -14.20 -9.63
C ASN A 21 -6.08 -12.69 -9.52
N ARG A 22 -5.78 -12.04 -10.65
CA ARG A 22 -5.55 -10.59 -10.71
C ARG A 22 -6.65 -9.77 -10.06
N LYS A 23 -7.92 -10.08 -10.33
CA LYS A 23 -9.06 -9.31 -9.82
C LYS A 23 -9.11 -9.31 -8.29
N THR A 24 -9.01 -10.49 -7.68
CA THR A 24 -9.01 -10.63 -6.21
C THR A 24 -7.76 -10.01 -5.58
N PHE A 25 -6.62 -10.10 -6.26
CA PHE A 25 -5.39 -9.42 -5.82
C PHE A 25 -5.58 -7.90 -5.80
N ASP A 26 -6.13 -7.32 -6.87
CA ASP A 26 -6.34 -5.87 -6.98
C ASP A 26 -7.37 -5.36 -5.95
N GLU A 27 -8.45 -6.12 -5.70
CA GLU A 27 -9.42 -5.82 -4.64
C GLU A 27 -8.79 -5.79 -3.23
N LEU A 28 -7.89 -6.73 -2.94
CA LEU A 28 -7.16 -6.75 -1.66
C LEU A 28 -6.11 -5.65 -1.58
N LEU A 29 -5.41 -5.36 -2.69
CA LEU A 29 -4.39 -4.32 -2.74
C LEU A 29 -4.95 -2.95 -2.35
N GLU A 30 -6.17 -2.62 -2.78
CA GLU A 30 -6.85 -1.39 -2.40
C GLU A 30 -7.06 -1.32 -0.87
N ALA A 31 -7.64 -2.37 -0.28
CA ALA A 31 -7.87 -2.43 1.16
C ALA A 31 -6.57 -2.33 1.98
N PHE A 32 -5.51 -3.02 1.54
CA PHE A 32 -4.20 -2.94 2.16
C PHE A 32 -3.58 -1.54 2.07
N SER A 33 -3.71 -0.87 0.92
CA SER A 33 -3.17 0.47 0.73
C SER A 33 -3.83 1.48 1.66
N VAL A 34 -5.17 1.41 1.80
CA VAL A 34 -5.91 2.25 2.75
C VAL A 34 -5.45 2.01 4.18
N GLN A 35 -5.31 0.75 4.60
CA GLN A 35 -4.87 0.42 5.96
C GLN A 35 -3.44 0.90 6.23
N LEU A 36 -2.53 0.72 5.27
CA LEU A 36 -1.15 1.20 5.37
C LEU A 36 -1.08 2.72 5.47
N ASP A 37 -1.87 3.45 4.69
CA ASP A 37 -1.92 4.91 4.76
C ASP A 37 -2.46 5.40 6.11
N LEU A 38 -3.50 4.73 6.65
CA LEU A 38 -4.02 5.01 7.98
C LEU A 38 -2.98 4.77 9.07
N GLU A 39 -2.24 3.66 9.00
CA GLU A 39 -1.15 3.36 9.93
C GLU A 39 0.02 4.34 9.79
N ALA A 40 0.37 4.74 8.57
CA ALA A 40 1.40 5.75 8.33
C ALA A 40 1.03 7.11 8.95
N ILE A 41 -0.24 7.52 8.84
CA ILE A 41 -0.75 8.73 9.50
C ILE A 41 -0.71 8.59 11.04
N ALA A 42 -1.01 7.40 11.57
CA ALA A 42 -1.00 7.13 13.01
C ALA A 42 0.42 7.09 13.59
N LEU A 43 1.39 6.54 12.86
CA LEU A 43 2.80 6.42 13.28
C LEU A 43 3.58 7.73 13.08
N PHE A 44 3.21 8.52 12.07
CA PHE A 44 3.82 9.83 11.79
C PHE A 44 2.74 10.91 11.80
N PRO A 45 2.20 11.27 12.98
CA PRO A 45 1.30 12.41 13.06
C PRO A 45 2.06 13.63 12.56
N LYS A 46 1.58 14.23 11.47
CA LYS A 46 2.08 15.49 10.95
C LYS A 46 2.23 16.45 12.13
N ALA A 47 3.47 16.85 12.41
CA ALA A 47 3.79 17.69 13.57
C ALA A 47 2.81 18.89 13.61
N PRO A 48 2.30 19.26 14.79
CA PRO A 48 1.43 20.42 14.90
C PRO A 48 2.19 21.61 14.34
N THR A 49 1.63 22.24 13.32
CA THR A 49 2.10 23.51 12.78
C THR A 49 2.32 24.46 13.97
N PRO A 50 3.47 25.16 14.04
CA PRO A 50 3.70 26.11 15.11
C PRO A 50 2.60 27.16 15.01
N SER A 51 1.68 27.11 15.97
CA SER A 51 0.65 28.10 16.18
C SER A 51 1.34 29.46 16.26
N GLN A 52 1.12 30.32 15.27
CA GLN A 52 1.51 31.72 15.38
C GLN A 52 0.68 32.35 16.51
N ARG A 53 1.19 32.24 17.74
CA ARG A 53 0.88 33.14 18.83
C ARG A 53 1.90 34.28 18.80
N GLY A 54 1.40 35.49 18.64
CA GLY A 54 2.16 36.74 18.71
C GLY A 54 2.28 37.38 17.33
N ARG A 55 1.77 38.60 17.09
CA ARG A 55 1.49 39.74 17.97
C ARG A 55 0.23 40.47 17.52
#